data_AF-X1TQ41-F1
#
_entry.id   AF-X1TQ41-F1
#
_cell.length_a   1.000
_cell.length_b   1.000
_cell.length_c   1.000
_cell.angle_alpha   90.00
_cell.angle_beta   90.00
_cell.angle_gamma   90.00
#
_symmetry.space_group_name_H-M   'P 1'
#
loop_
_entity.id
_entity.type
_entity.pdbx_description
1 polymer ?
#
loop_
_entity_poly.entity_id
_entity_poly.type
_entity_poly.pdbx_seq_one_letter_code
_entity_poly.pdbx_strand_id
1 'polypeptide(L)'
;MMETIGSSDTDFFSTMLSQATGTLFIGDNERKANFVAAFMHGLKPRDEMEGVLVTQMVGAHNLIMEYMKRAMLPEQTTEAINDNTNRAYKLMNIFLKQVEAL
;
A
#
# COMPACT_ATOMS: atom_id res chain seq x y z
N MET A 1 5.46 -12.58 23.05
CA MET A 1 5.72 -12.53 21.59
C MET A 1 5.51 -11.09 21.18
N MET A 2 6.44 -10.47 20.45
CA MET A 2 6.30 -9.07 20.05
C MET A 2 5.13 -8.96 19.07
N GLU A 3 4.11 -8.16 19.39
CA GLU A 3 2.96 -7.93 18.50
C GLU A 3 3.48 -7.30 17.20
N THR A 4 3.38 -8.06 16.12
CA THR A 4 3.81 -7.61 14.81
C THR A 4 2.52 -7.33 14.06
N ILE A 5 2.29 -6.07 13.70
CA ILE A 5 1.08 -5.60 12.99
C ILE A 5 -0.28 -5.88 13.67
N GLY A 6 -0.34 -5.85 15.01
CA GLY A 6 -1.61 -6.09 15.73
C GLY A 6 -1.99 -7.57 15.86
N SER A 7 -1.09 -8.49 15.47
CA SER A 7 -1.25 -9.92 15.73
C SER A 7 0.04 -10.52 16.30
N SER A 8 -0.10 -11.64 17.00
CA SER A 8 1.02 -12.53 17.35
C SER A 8 1.17 -13.69 16.37
N ASP A 9 0.26 -13.83 15.40
CA ASP A 9 0.28 -14.88 14.38
C ASP A 9 1.33 -14.55 13.30
N THR A 10 2.30 -15.47 13.16
CA THR A 10 3.42 -15.30 12.22
C THR A 10 3.00 -15.53 10.77
N ASP A 11 2.04 -16.42 10.53
CA ASP A 11 1.53 -16.72 9.19
C ASP A 11 0.68 -15.57 8.68
N PHE A 12 -0.11 -14.94 9.57
CA PHE A 12 -0.84 -13.72 9.27
C PHE A 12 0.12 -12.60 8.84
N PHE A 13 1.14 -12.29 9.67
CA PHE A 13 2.10 -11.24 9.37
C PHE A 13 2.86 -11.50 8.06
N SER A 14 3.42 -12.71 7.89
CA SER A 14 4.21 -13.05 6.72
C SER A 14 3.40 -13.01 5.43
N THR A 15 2.12 -13.42 5.47
CA THR A 15 1.20 -13.34 4.34
C THR A 15 0.88 -11.90 3.97
N MET A 16 0.52 -11.06 4.95
CA MET A 16 0.22 -9.65 4.73
C MET A 16 1.43 -8.88 4.18
N LEU A 17 2.61 -9.10 4.76
CA LEU A 17 3.86 -8.51 4.29
C LEU A 17 4.15 -8.91 2.83
N SER A 18 3.99 -10.19 2.50
CA SER A 18 4.20 -10.71 1.15
C SER A 18 3.22 -10.08 0.14
N GLN A 19 1.92 -10.02 0.49
CA GLN A 19 0.89 -9.39 -0.34
C GLN A 19 1.21 -7.91 -0.62
N ALA A 20 1.49 -7.14 0.42
CA ALA A 20 1.82 -5.72 0.28
C ALA A 20 3.14 -5.51 -0.49
N THR A 21 4.17 -6.33 -0.26
CA THR A 21 5.44 -6.33 -1.01
C THR A 21 5.21 -6.57 -2.51
N GLY A 22 4.29 -7.48 -2.85
CA GLY A 22 3.93 -7.79 -4.24
C GLY A 22 3.32 -6.61 -5.01
N THR A 23 2.85 -5.57 -4.33
CA THR A 23 2.28 -4.37 -4.97
C THR A 23 3.33 -3.31 -5.35
N LEU A 24 4.56 -3.43 -4.84
CA LEU A 24 5.62 -2.44 -5.08
C LEU A 24 6.48 -2.84 -6.29
N PHE A 25 6.48 -2.00 -7.33
CA PHE A 25 7.21 -2.28 -8.57
C PHE A 25 8.71 -1.95 -8.52
N ILE A 26 9.14 -1.12 -7.56
CA ILE A 26 10.52 -0.60 -7.47
C ILE A 26 11.34 -1.31 -6.38
N GLY A 27 12.64 -1.46 -6.61
CA GLY A 27 13.58 -2.09 -5.67
C GLY A 27 13.73 -3.61 -5.83
N ASP A 28 14.72 -4.18 -5.14
CA ASP A 28 14.84 -5.63 -4.95
C ASP A 28 13.90 -6.12 -3.83
N ASN A 29 13.78 -7.44 -3.67
CA ASN A 29 12.85 -8.03 -2.71
C ASN A 29 13.12 -7.60 -1.26
N GLU A 30 14.38 -7.44 -0.88
CA GLU A 30 14.77 -7.04 0.48
C GLU A 30 14.36 -5.60 0.76
N ARG A 31 14.67 -4.68 -0.15
CA ARG A 31 14.27 -3.27 -0.04
C ARG A 31 12.76 -3.11 0.00
N LYS A 32 12.03 -3.88 -0.81
CA LYS A 32 10.56 -3.85 -0.81
C LYS A 32 10.00 -4.34 0.53
N ALA A 33 10.46 -5.49 1.01
CA ALA A 33 10.01 -6.04 2.29
C ALA A 33 10.31 -5.09 3.45
N ASN A 34 11.52 -4.50 3.48
CA ASN A 34 11.91 -3.53 4.52
C ASN A 34 11.05 -2.27 4.48
N PHE A 35 10.79 -1.72 3.29
CA PHE A 35 9.91 -0.56 3.14
C PHE A 35 8.48 -0.87 3.61
N VAL A 36 7.90 -1.98 3.16
CA VAL A 36 6.54 -2.37 3.52
C VAL A 36 6.43 -2.64 5.01
N ALA A 37 7.36 -3.40 5.60
CA ALA A 37 7.38 -3.67 7.03
C ALA A 37 7.48 -2.38 7.85
N ALA A 38 8.34 -1.43 7.44
CA ALA A 38 8.46 -0.14 8.10
C ALA A 38 7.18 0.70 7.98
N PHE A 39 6.53 0.71 6.82
CA PHE A 39 5.25 1.37 6.61
C PHE A 39 4.18 0.80 7.55
N MET A 40 3.98 -0.52 7.51
CA MET A 40 2.96 -1.19 8.31
C MET A 40 3.18 -1.00 9.81
N HIS A 41 4.44 -1.13 10.26
CA HIS A 41 4.82 -0.89 11.65
C HIS A 41 4.57 0.56 12.08
N GLY A 42 4.83 1.53 11.20
CA GLY A 42 4.62 2.95 11.47
C GLY A 42 3.17 3.33 11.78
N LEU A 43 2.21 2.59 11.22
CA LEU A 43 0.77 2.81 11.47
C LEU A 43 0.26 2.18 12.76
N LYS A 44 1.05 1.33 13.43
CA LYS A 44 0.73 0.71 14.73
C LYS A 44 -0.69 0.11 14.81
N PRO A 45 -1.06 -0.82 13.89
CA PRO A 45 -2.35 -1.50 13.98
C PRO A 45 -2.50 -2.23 15.32
N ARG A 46 -3.69 -2.14 15.91
CA ARG A 46 -4.06 -2.64 17.24
C ARG A 46 -4.55 -4.08 17.23
N ASP A 47 -5.09 -4.52 16.10
CA ASP A 47 -5.61 -5.87 15.91
C ASP A 47 -5.43 -6.34 14.45
N GLU A 48 -5.83 -7.58 14.16
CA GLU A 48 -5.76 -8.17 12.83
C GLU A 48 -6.61 -7.44 11.79
N MET A 49 -7.73 -6.85 12.19
CA MET A 49 -8.59 -6.10 11.27
C MET A 49 -7.89 -4.82 10.80
N GLU A 50 -7.24 -4.10 11.71
CA GLU A 50 -6.37 -2.99 11.36
C GLU A 50 -5.14 -3.45 10.58
N GLY A 51 -4.58 -4.62 10.88
CA GLY A 51 -3.53 -5.24 10.08
C GLY A 51 -3.92 -5.40 8.61
N VAL A 52 -5.16 -5.85 8.34
CA VAL A 52 -5.71 -5.93 6.98
C VAL A 52 -5.87 -4.55 6.35
N LEU A 53 -6.42 -3.57 7.07
CA LEU A 53 -6.59 -2.20 6.57
C LEU A 53 -5.24 -1.57 6.20
N VAL A 54 -4.26 -1.67 7.08
CA VAL A 54 -2.89 -1.19 6.87
C VAL A 54 -2.25 -1.85 5.64
N THR A 55 -2.45 -3.16 5.46
CA THR A 55 -1.97 -3.89 4.27
C THR A 55 -2.59 -3.33 2.99
N GLN A 56 -3.90 -3.08 3.00
CA GLN A 56 -4.60 -2.47 1.87
C GLN A 56 -4.14 -1.02 1.61
N MET A 57 -3.87 -0.25 2.66
CA MET A 57 -3.35 1.12 2.55
C MET A 57 -1.99 1.15 1.85
N VAL A 58 -1.08 0.22 2.16
CA VAL A 58 0.20 0.10 1.44
C VAL A 58 -0.04 -0.21 -0.04
N GLY A 59 -0.91 -1.17 -0.35
CA GLY A 59 -1.26 -1.50 -1.74
C GLY A 59 -1.88 -0.32 -2.50
N ALA A 60 -2.81 0.40 -1.87
CA ALA A 60 -3.44 1.59 -2.43
C ALA A 60 -2.40 2.69 -2.68
N HIS A 61 -1.52 2.97 -1.71
CA HIS A 61 -0.43 3.93 -1.86
C HIS A 61 0.47 3.58 -3.05
N ASN A 62 0.91 2.33 -3.17
CA ASN A 62 1.79 1.90 -4.26
C ASN A 62 1.12 2.06 -5.64
N LEU A 63 -0.16 1.71 -5.77
CA LEU A 63 -0.90 1.92 -7.01
C LEU A 63 -1.13 3.41 -7.31
N ILE A 64 -1.42 4.23 -6.31
CA ILE A 64 -1.54 5.69 -6.46
C ILE A 64 -0.24 6.25 -7.06
N MET A 65 0.90 5.89 -6.48
CA MET A 65 2.22 6.35 -6.95
C MET A 65 2.52 5.86 -8.36
N GLU A 66 2.17 4.61 -8.71
CA GLU A 66 2.36 4.09 -10.06
C GLU A 66 1.45 4.78 -11.09
N TYR A 67 0.18 5.05 -10.77
CA TYR A 67 -0.70 5.79 -11.66
C TYR A 67 -0.25 7.24 -11.84
N MET A 68 0.17 7.91 -10.76
CA MET A 68 0.76 9.25 -10.84
C MET A 68 2.00 9.27 -11.73
N LYS A 69 2.90 8.30 -11.56
CA LYS A 69 4.09 8.14 -12.42
C LYS A 69 3.70 7.93 -13.89
N ARG A 70 2.73 7.05 -14.19
CA ARG A 70 2.26 6.79 -15.56
C ARG A 70 1.67 8.03 -16.22
N ALA A 71 0.91 8.83 -15.48
CA ALA A 71 0.35 10.08 -15.97
C ALA A 71 1.42 11.11 -16.37
N MET A 72 2.63 11.01 -15.78
CA MET A 72 3.76 11.91 -16.03
C MET A 72 4.72 11.42 -17.11
N LEU A 73 4.48 10.25 -17.74
CA LEU A 73 5.33 9.77 -18.82
C LEU A 73 5.28 10.72 -20.02
N PRO A 74 6.37 10.87 -20.78
CA PRO A 74 6.36 11.67 -22.00
C PRO A 74 5.40 11.06 -23.04
N GLU A 75 4.89 11.91 -23.93
CA GLU A 75 4.06 11.51 -25.08
C GLU A 75 2.74 10.79 -24.72
N GLN A 76 2.25 10.96 -23.49
CA GLN A 76 0.92 10.46 -23.11
C GLN A 76 -0.20 11.22 -23.82
N THR A 77 -1.23 10.49 -24.23
CA THR A 77 -2.48 11.10 -24.70
C THR A 77 -3.21 11.76 -23.54
N THR A 78 -4.05 12.75 -23.83
CA THR A 78 -4.93 13.37 -22.82
C THR A 78 -5.80 12.33 -22.13
N GLU A 79 -6.29 11.32 -22.87
CA GLU A 79 -7.06 10.20 -22.32
C GLU A 79 -6.24 9.39 -21.31
N ALA A 80 -5.00 9.02 -21.63
CA ALA A 80 -4.15 8.25 -20.71
C ALA A 80 -3.79 9.03 -19.44
N ILE A 81 -3.56 10.35 -19.55
CA ILE A 81 -3.36 11.23 -18.39
C ILE A 81 -4.61 11.25 -17.51
N ASN A 82 -5.79 11.45 -18.12
CA ASN A 82 -7.06 11.48 -17.40
C ASN A 82 -7.38 10.14 -16.71
N ASP A 83 -7.13 9.01 -17.39
CA ASP A 83 -7.38 7.69 -16.85
C ASP A 83 -6.54 7.40 -15.60
N ASN A 84 -5.24 7.65 -15.68
CA ASN A 84 -4.34 7.40 -14.56
C ASN A 84 -4.61 8.35 -13.39
N THR A 85 -4.83 9.65 -13.65
CA THR A 85 -5.16 10.62 -12.60
C THR A 85 -6.49 10.31 -11.92
N ASN A 86 -7.52 9.89 -12.68
CA ASN A 86 -8.81 9.47 -12.12
C ASN A 86 -8.72 8.19 -11.29
N ARG A 87 -7.92 7.20 -11.72
CA ARG A 87 -7.68 5.97 -10.92
C ARG A 87 -6.95 6.29 -9.62
N ALA A 88 -5.92 7.14 -9.67
CA ALA A 88 -5.21 7.61 -8.50
C ALA A 88 -6.16 8.35 -7.53
N TYR A 89 -6.99 9.26 -8.04
CA TYR A 89 -7.97 10.00 -7.25
C TYR A 89 -8.96 9.07 -6.51
N LYS A 90 -9.50 8.06 -7.20
CA LYS A 90 -10.41 7.08 -6.57
C LYS A 90 -9.74 6.32 -5.42
N LEU A 91 -8.50 5.86 -5.63
CA LEU A 91 -7.74 5.17 -4.59
C LEU A 91 -7.37 6.09 -3.42
N MET A 92 -7.03 7.37 -3.67
CA MET A 92 -6.79 8.33 -2.59
C MET A 92 -8.04 8.54 -1.73
N ASN A 93 -9.23 8.58 -2.31
CA ASN A 93 -10.47 8.67 -1.55
C ASN A 93 -10.73 7.42 -0.70
N ILE A 94 -10.38 6.23 -1.20
CA ILE A 94 -10.45 4.99 -0.40
C ILE A 94 -9.43 5.04 0.73
N PHE A 95 -8.19 5.47 0.44
CA PHE A 95 -7.13 5.61 1.42
C PHE A 95 -7.52 6.58 2.55
N LEU A 96 -8.13 7.73 2.22
CA LEU A 96 -8.62 8.67 3.23
C LEU A 96 -9.68 8.03 4.15
N LYS A 97 -10.63 7.27 3.59
CA LYS A 97 -11.62 6.54 4.39
C LYS A 97 -11.00 5.47 5.29
N GLN A 98 -9.92 4.82 4.84
CA GLN A 98 -9.17 3.86 5.67
C GLN A 98 -8.43 4.57 6.80
N VAL A 99 -7.83 5.73 6.54
CA VAL A 99 -7.21 6.58 7.58
C VAL A 99 -8.24 7.01 8.63
N GLU A 100 -9.46 7.38 8.21
CA GLU A 100 -10.55 7.75 9.13
C GLU A 100 -11.06 6.56 9.97
N ALA A 101 -10.83 5.33 9.52
CA ALA A 101 -11.26 4.11 10.20
C ALA A 101 -10.25 3.55 11.21
N LEU A 102 -8.99 3.99 11.16
CA LEU A 102 -7.93 3.65 12.13
C LEU A 102 -8.04 4.53 13.40
#